data_AF-A0A942PMN8-F1
#
_entry.id   AF-A0A942PMN8-F1
#
_cell.length_a   1.000
_cell.length_b   1.000
_cell.length_c   1.000
_cell.angle_alpha   90.00
_cell.angle_beta   90.00
_cell.angle_gamma   90.00
#
_symmetry.space_group_name_H-M   'P 1'
#
loop_
_entity.id
_entity.type
_entity.pdbx_description
1 polymer ?
#
loop_
_entity_poly.entity_id
_entity_poly.type
_entity_poly.pdbx_seq_one_letter_code
_entity_poly.pdbx_strand_id
1 'polypeptide(L)'
;MAAKRIRFKKMYIPISQQIVAMEKLFPDFTVEWKKNTCIWTGELQPTELSKKYTVQITYSLDMPRPDVIVLSPQVQKRGNENIPHVYPENKLCLFRPKKKEWTKEKLIAETIVPWTSLWLYYYEMWHATGEWLGGGEHIVAKRKKNKIAAKKVESNV
;
A
#
# COMPACT_ATOMS: atom_id res chain seq x y z
N MET A 1 -12.37 -40.49 -26.39
CA MET A 1 -12.58 -40.30 -24.93
C MET A 1 -12.21 -38.87 -24.56
N ALA A 2 -13.16 -38.07 -24.08
CA ALA A 2 -12.87 -36.70 -23.66
C ALA A 2 -12.16 -36.71 -22.31
N ALA A 3 -10.92 -36.21 -22.24
CA ALA A 3 -10.18 -36.10 -21.00
C ALA A 3 -10.91 -35.15 -20.05
N LYS A 4 -11.35 -35.68 -18.90
CA LYS A 4 -12.00 -34.91 -17.84
C LYS A 4 -10.98 -33.90 -17.30
N ARG A 5 -11.11 -32.62 -17.65
CA ARG A 5 -10.26 -31.55 -17.11
C ARG A 5 -10.43 -31.50 -15.59
N ILE A 6 -9.42 -31.93 -14.85
CA ILE A 6 -9.37 -31.75 -13.39
C ILE A 6 -9.24 -30.25 -13.14
N ARG A 7 -10.29 -29.62 -12.62
CA ARG A 7 -10.22 -28.24 -12.13
C ARG A 7 -9.45 -28.26 -10.82
N PHE A 8 -8.18 -27.85 -10.85
CA PHE A 8 -7.44 -27.55 -9.62
C PHE A 8 -8.20 -26.46 -8.86
N LYS A 9 -8.67 -26.78 -7.65
CA LYS A 9 -9.32 -25.82 -6.77
C LYS A 9 -8.27 -24.75 -6.43
N LYS A 10 -8.62 -23.48 -6.63
CA LYS A 10 -7.74 -22.37 -6.29
C LYS A 10 -7.39 -22.45 -4.80
N MET A 11 -6.15 -22.79 -4.47
CA MET A 11 -5.71 -23.02 -3.09
C MET A 11 -5.23 -21.71 -2.51
N TYR A 12 -6.04 -21.11 -1.64
CA TYR A 12 -5.62 -19.96 -0.86
C TYR A 12 -4.73 -20.43 0.28
N ILE A 13 -3.73 -19.63 0.63
CA ILE A 13 -2.91 -19.88 1.81
C ILE A 13 -3.81 -19.70 3.05
N PRO A 14 -3.98 -20.73 3.89
CA PRO A 14 -4.75 -20.62 5.12
C PRO A 14 -4.18 -19.56 6.06
N ILE A 15 -5.05 -18.96 6.88
CA ILE A 15 -4.63 -17.96 7.88
C ILE A 15 -3.53 -18.48 8.80
N SER A 16 -3.61 -19.74 9.25
CA SER A 16 -2.57 -20.36 10.07
C SER A 16 -1.19 -20.36 9.39
N GLN A 17 -1.13 -20.61 8.08
CA GLN A 17 0.12 -20.55 7.33
C GLN A 17 0.62 -19.11 7.17
N GLN A 18 -0.28 -18.13 7.03
CA GLN A 18 0.09 -16.71 7.05
C GLN A 18 0.72 -16.32 8.40
N ILE A 19 0.12 -16.76 9.51
CA ILE A 19 0.63 -16.51 10.87
C ILE A 19 2.03 -17.12 11.03
N VAL A 20 2.20 -18.41 10.72
CA VAL A 20 3.51 -19.09 10.85
C VAL A 20 4.58 -18.43 9.99
N ALA A 21 4.25 -17.97 8.79
CA ALA A 21 5.20 -17.25 7.93
C ALA A 21 5.58 -15.88 8.51
N MET A 22 4.61 -15.13 9.06
CA MET A 22 4.87 -13.86 9.73
C MET A 22 5.75 -14.05 10.96
N GLU A 23 5.46 -15.02 11.82
CA GLU A 23 6.27 -15.32 13.01
C GLU A 23 7.72 -15.70 12.66
N LYS A 24 7.93 -16.42 11.56
CA LYS A 24 9.27 -16.84 11.13
C LYS A 24 10.10 -15.71 10.53
N LEU A 25 9.49 -14.88 9.68
CA LEU A 25 10.21 -13.87 8.90
C LEU A 25 10.24 -12.50 9.59
N PHE A 26 9.26 -12.22 10.44
CA PHE A 26 9.10 -10.95 11.16
C PHE A 26 8.72 -11.23 12.62
N PRO A 27 9.63 -11.82 13.42
CA PRO A 27 9.35 -12.21 14.80
C PRO A 27 8.97 -11.03 15.72
N ASP A 28 9.34 -9.80 15.35
CA ASP A 28 9.00 -8.59 16.09
C ASP A 28 7.56 -8.10 15.82
N PHE A 29 6.86 -8.68 14.83
CA PHE A 29 5.45 -8.39 14.61
C PHE A 29 4.60 -9.20 15.57
N THR A 30 3.85 -8.49 16.42
CA THR A 30 2.83 -9.09 17.28
C THR A 30 1.57 -9.39 16.47
N VAL A 31 0.86 -10.46 16.80
CA VAL A 31 -0.37 -10.87 16.14
C VAL A 31 -1.55 -10.88 17.09
N GLU A 32 -2.63 -10.19 16.71
CA GLU A 32 -3.94 -10.33 17.31
C GLU A 32 -4.87 -11.07 16.35
N TRP A 33 -5.44 -12.19 16.80
CA TRP A 33 -6.40 -12.94 16.00
C TRP A 33 -7.82 -12.78 16.56
N LYS A 34 -8.68 -12.08 15.81
CA LYS A 34 -10.07 -11.81 16.19
C LYS A 34 -11.01 -12.41 15.15
N LYS A 35 -11.79 -13.42 15.54
CA LYS A 35 -12.70 -14.18 14.66
C LYS A 35 -11.95 -14.77 13.45
N ASN A 36 -12.17 -14.26 12.24
CA ASN A 36 -11.49 -14.69 11.02
C ASN A 36 -10.43 -13.68 10.53
N THR A 37 -10.12 -12.66 11.34
CA THR A 37 -9.24 -11.56 10.96
C THR A 37 -7.98 -11.57 11.82
N CYS A 38 -6.83 -11.61 11.16
CA CYS A 38 -5.53 -11.39 11.78
C CYS A 38 -5.13 -9.93 11.63
N ILE A 39 -4.56 -9.39 12.69
CA ILE A 39 -4.00 -8.06 12.75
C ILE A 39 -2.57 -8.23 13.22
N TRP A 40 -1.60 -7.91 12.37
CA TRP A 40 -0.19 -7.88 12.74
C TRP A 40 0.25 -6.44 12.98
N THR A 41 0.98 -6.20 14.07
CA THR A 41 1.54 -4.89 14.42
C THR A 41 3.01 -5.05 14.75
N GLY A 42 3.87 -4.32 14.03
CA GLY A 42 5.32 -4.37 14.24
C GLY A 42 6.04 -3.16 13.65
N GLU A 43 7.34 -3.07 13.87
CA GLU A 43 8.17 -1.99 13.37
C GLU A 43 8.84 -2.35 12.04
N LEU A 44 8.89 -1.38 11.12
CA LEU A 44 9.68 -1.43 9.90
C LEU A 44 10.63 -0.25 9.85
N GLN A 45 11.87 -0.52 9.43
CA GLN A 45 12.88 0.49 9.16
C GLN A 45 13.46 0.20 7.77
N PRO A 46 13.04 0.93 6.72
CA PRO A 46 13.42 0.58 5.35
C PRO A 46 14.92 0.51 5.08
N THR A 47 15.69 1.42 5.70
CA THR A 47 17.16 1.44 5.69
C THR A 47 17.66 1.80 7.08
N GLU A 48 18.95 1.61 7.37
CA GLU A 48 19.54 1.98 8.67
C GLU A 48 19.39 3.47 9.02
N LEU A 49 19.28 4.33 8.00
CA LEU A 49 19.09 5.78 8.14
C LEU A 49 17.61 6.20 8.15
N SER A 50 16.71 5.30 7.79
CA SER A 50 15.28 5.57 7.76
C SER A 50 14.71 5.69 9.17
N LYS A 51 13.59 6.40 9.29
CA LYS A 51 12.79 6.38 10.52
C LYS A 51 12.25 4.97 10.75
N LYS A 52 12.02 4.65 12.03
CA LYS A 52 11.24 3.46 12.41
C LYS A 52 9.75 3.78 12.31
N TYR A 53 9.02 2.86 11.70
CA TYR A 53 7.58 2.97 11.51
C TYR A 53 6.87 1.78 12.15
N THR A 54 5.99 2.04 13.11
CA THR A 54 4.99 1.08 13.57
C THR A 54 3.92 0.94 12.48
N VAL A 55 3.77 -0.27 11.95
CA VAL A 55 2.84 -0.60 10.88
C VAL A 55 1.85 -1.65 11.37
N GLN A 56 0.59 -1.48 10.99
CA GLN A 56 -0.47 -2.45 11.20
C GLN A 56 -0.91 -3.04 9.86
N ILE A 57 -0.97 -4.38 9.80
CA ILE A 57 -1.45 -5.14 8.65
C ILE A 57 -2.67 -5.94 9.09
N THR A 58 -3.82 -5.72 8.44
CA THR A 58 -5.07 -6.42 8.73
C THR A 58 -5.45 -7.31 7.55
N TYR A 59 -5.77 -8.58 7.81
CA TYR A 59 -6.18 -9.51 6.77
C TYR A 59 -7.14 -10.61 7.25
N SER A 60 -8.08 -10.99 6.39
CA SER A 60 -8.89 -12.20 6.51
C SER A 60 -9.08 -12.85 5.14
N LEU A 61 -9.47 -14.13 5.12
CA LEU A 61 -9.82 -14.80 3.86
C LEU A 61 -11.06 -14.22 3.18
N ASP A 62 -11.87 -13.44 3.89
CA ASP A 62 -13.06 -12.78 3.32
C ASP A 62 -12.69 -11.44 2.66
N MET A 63 -11.54 -10.85 3.04
CA MET A 63 -11.06 -9.61 2.44
C MET A 63 -10.53 -9.85 1.01
N PRO A 64 -10.71 -8.88 0.09
CA PRO A 64 -10.15 -8.96 -1.26
C PRO A 64 -8.63 -8.77 -1.27
N ARG A 65 -8.10 -8.02 -0.31
CA ARG A 65 -6.68 -7.74 -0.11
C ARG A 65 -6.37 -7.40 1.35
N PRO A 66 -5.11 -7.46 1.79
CA PRO A 66 -4.68 -6.91 3.06
C PRO A 66 -4.82 -5.39 3.08
N ASP A 67 -5.16 -4.86 4.25
CA ASP A 67 -5.12 -3.43 4.54
C ASP A 67 -3.87 -3.14 5.37
N VAL A 68 -3.17 -2.04 5.04
CA VAL A 68 -1.93 -1.64 5.70
C VAL A 68 -2.02 -0.18 6.10
N ILE A 69 -1.74 0.13 7.36
CA ILE A 69 -1.78 1.48 7.92
C ILE A 69 -0.47 1.71 8.70
N VAL A 70 0.08 2.91 8.58
CA VAL A 70 1.22 3.37 9.40
C VAL A 70 0.67 4.04 10.65
N LEU A 71 0.90 3.44 11.81
CA LEU A 71 0.41 3.94 13.10
C LEU A 71 1.30 5.07 13.65
N SER A 72 2.62 4.91 13.55
CA SER A 72 3.59 5.87 14.09
C SER A 72 4.94 5.79 13.38
N PRO A 73 5.60 6.92 13.06
CA PRO A 73 4.96 8.21 12.87
C PRO A 73 3.94 8.12 11.73
N GLN A 74 2.78 8.74 11.90
CA GLN A 74 1.78 8.75 10.83
C GLN A 74 2.33 9.40 9.56
N VAL A 75 1.93 8.87 8.40
CA VAL A 75 2.27 9.48 7.11
C VAL A 75 1.58 10.83 6.95
N GLN A 76 2.32 11.81 6.45
CA GLN A 76 1.87 13.19 6.34
C GLN A 76 2.05 13.72 4.93
N LYS A 77 1.24 14.73 4.60
CA LYS A 77 1.35 15.49 3.36
C LYS A 77 2.65 16.29 3.33
N ARG A 78 3.14 16.57 2.13
CA ARG A 78 4.25 17.50 1.87
C ARG A 78 3.67 18.84 1.44
N GLY A 79 3.52 19.77 2.38
CA GLY A 79 2.79 21.02 2.14
C GLY A 79 1.36 20.76 1.67
N ASN A 80 1.04 21.21 0.44
CA ASN A 80 -0.28 21.03 -0.16
C ASN A 80 -0.39 19.78 -1.05
N GLU A 81 0.66 18.98 -1.17
CA GLU A 81 0.67 17.76 -1.98
C GLU A 81 0.02 16.60 -1.22
N ASN A 82 -0.88 15.88 -1.89
CA ASN A 82 -1.46 14.66 -1.31
C ASN A 82 -0.43 13.54 -1.27
N ILE A 83 -0.51 12.70 -0.24
CA ILE A 83 0.38 11.55 -0.08
C ILE A 83 0.18 10.61 -1.29
N PRO A 84 1.25 10.29 -2.03
CA PRO A 84 1.16 9.39 -3.17
C PRO A 84 0.72 7.98 -2.72
N HIS A 85 -0.06 7.28 -3.54
CA HIS A 85 -0.44 5.88 -3.28
C HIS A 85 -1.05 5.60 -1.88
N VAL A 86 -2.04 6.39 -1.48
CA VAL A 86 -2.84 6.16 -0.26
C VAL A 86 -4.32 6.11 -0.61
N TYR A 87 -5.02 5.07 -0.16
CA TYR A 87 -6.47 4.93 -0.19
C TYR A 87 -7.11 5.74 0.96
N PRO A 88 -8.45 5.92 0.98
CA PRO A 88 -9.14 6.48 2.14
C PRO A 88 -8.73 5.80 3.45
N GLU A 89 -8.83 6.54 4.57
CA GLU A 89 -8.40 6.09 5.91
C GLU A 89 -6.90 5.83 6.03
N ASN A 90 -6.07 6.50 5.21
CA ASN A 90 -4.61 6.37 5.22
C ASN A 90 -4.08 4.94 4.95
N LYS A 91 -4.87 4.12 4.23
CA LYS A 91 -4.47 2.76 3.86
C LYS A 91 -3.49 2.80 2.69
N LEU A 92 -2.34 2.14 2.81
CA LEU A 92 -1.33 2.16 1.75
C LEU A 92 -1.81 1.41 0.50
N CYS A 93 -1.50 1.95 -0.67
CA CYS A 93 -1.71 1.32 -1.97
C CYS A 93 -0.38 0.70 -2.43
N LEU A 94 -0.16 -0.57 -2.09
CA LEU A 94 1.12 -1.26 -2.30
C LEU A 94 1.22 -1.97 -3.66
N PHE A 95 0.09 -2.25 -4.31
CA PHE A 95 0.04 -3.00 -5.55
C PHE A 95 -1.25 -2.68 -6.31
N ARG A 96 -1.35 -3.12 -7.56
CA ARG A 96 -2.56 -2.96 -8.38
C ARG A 96 -3.44 -4.20 -8.32
N PRO A 97 -4.64 -4.13 -7.72
CA PRO A 97 -5.54 -5.28 -7.64
C PRO A 97 -5.92 -5.84 -9.02
N LYS A 98 -6.10 -4.96 -10.03
CA LYS A 98 -6.45 -5.36 -11.40
C LYS A 98 -5.37 -6.18 -12.10
N LYS A 99 -4.09 -5.99 -11.74
CA LYS A 99 -2.96 -6.71 -12.33
C LYS A 99 -2.68 -8.04 -11.64
N LYS A 100 -3.44 -8.41 -10.59
CA LYS A 100 -3.25 -9.62 -9.79
C LYS A 100 -1.82 -9.76 -9.25
N GLU A 101 -1.14 -8.63 -9.00
CA GLU A 101 0.22 -8.60 -8.44
C GLU A 101 0.26 -9.30 -7.08
N TRP A 102 -0.83 -9.14 -6.31
CA TRP A 102 -1.10 -9.91 -5.12
C TRP A 102 -2.36 -10.76 -5.28
N THR A 103 -2.31 -11.99 -4.77
CA THR A 103 -3.43 -12.93 -4.66
C THR A 103 -3.35 -13.63 -3.31
N LYS A 104 -4.44 -14.28 -2.89
CA LYS A 104 -4.50 -15.08 -1.65
C LYS A 104 -3.60 -16.34 -1.68
N GLU A 105 -2.89 -16.57 -2.78
CA GLU A 105 -1.88 -17.62 -2.95
C GLU A 105 -0.47 -17.13 -2.54
N LYS A 106 -0.34 -15.86 -2.13
CA LYS A 106 0.93 -15.26 -1.71
C LYS A 106 0.96 -14.99 -0.21
N LEU A 107 2.14 -15.15 0.37
CA LEU A 107 2.38 -14.87 1.78
C LEU A 107 2.45 -13.37 2.03
N ILE A 108 1.78 -12.88 3.07
CA ILE A 108 1.86 -11.48 3.52
C ILE A 108 3.30 -11.13 3.88
N ALA A 109 3.98 -12.04 4.59
CA ALA A 109 5.37 -11.89 4.99
C ALA A 109 6.30 -11.68 3.78
N GLU A 110 6.12 -12.41 2.68
CA GLU A 110 7.00 -12.30 1.51
C GLU A 110 6.59 -11.23 0.49
N THR A 111 5.44 -10.57 0.70
CA THR A 111 4.92 -9.59 -0.27
C THR A 111 4.57 -8.26 0.38
N ILE A 112 3.54 -8.25 1.20
CA ILE A 112 2.99 -7.04 1.81
C ILE A 112 4.01 -6.37 2.72
N VAL A 113 4.74 -7.13 3.55
CA VAL A 113 5.74 -6.54 4.45
C VAL A 113 6.88 -5.89 3.66
N PRO A 114 7.57 -6.58 2.72
CA PRO A 114 8.58 -5.98 1.86
C PRO A 114 8.06 -4.79 1.05
N TRP A 115 6.87 -4.88 0.46
CA TRP A 115 6.30 -3.77 -0.29
C TRP A 115 5.94 -2.57 0.59
N THR A 116 5.53 -2.81 1.84
CA THR A 116 5.32 -1.73 2.81
C THR A 116 6.63 -1.02 3.12
N SER A 117 7.70 -1.78 3.37
CA SER A 117 9.03 -1.22 3.62
C SER A 117 9.51 -0.39 2.42
N LEU A 118 9.36 -0.90 1.20
CA LEU A 118 9.73 -0.19 -0.02
C LEU A 118 8.89 1.08 -0.23
N TRP A 119 7.59 1.02 0.06
CA TRP A 119 6.72 2.19 0.00
C TRP A 119 7.18 3.27 0.99
N LEU A 120 7.53 2.88 2.22
CA LEU A 120 8.04 3.79 3.25
C LEU A 120 9.36 4.46 2.82
N TYR A 121 10.27 3.71 2.20
CA TYR A 121 11.48 4.26 1.61
C TYR A 121 11.18 5.35 0.57
N TYR A 122 10.28 5.08 -0.37
CA TYR A 122 9.90 6.07 -1.39
C TYR A 122 9.12 7.25 -0.82
N TYR A 123 8.37 7.04 0.26
CA TYR A 123 7.72 8.10 1.02
C TYR A 123 8.74 9.05 1.66
N GLU A 124 9.81 8.53 2.27
CA GLU A 124 10.90 9.34 2.81
C GLU A 124 11.60 10.14 1.70
N MET A 125 11.91 9.48 0.58
CA MET A 125 12.51 10.15 -0.58
C MET A 125 11.60 11.25 -1.14
N TRP A 126 10.30 10.99 -1.28
CA TRP A 126 9.34 11.99 -1.75
C TRP A 126 9.23 13.18 -0.80
N HIS A 127 9.27 12.96 0.52
CA HIS A 127 9.33 14.08 1.47
C HIS A 127 10.59 14.93 1.27
N ALA A 128 11.74 14.29 1.06
CA ALA A 128 13.02 14.96 0.88
C ALA A 128 13.12 15.71 -0.46
N THR A 129 12.71 15.08 -1.57
CA THR A 129 12.97 15.60 -2.94
C THR A 129 11.75 16.27 -3.57
N GLY A 130 10.53 15.94 -3.11
CA GLY A 130 9.27 16.29 -3.78
C GLY A 130 8.94 15.41 -4.98
N GLU A 131 9.78 14.43 -5.32
CA GLU A 131 9.56 13.51 -6.44
C GLU A 131 9.21 12.10 -5.93
N TRP A 132 8.11 11.53 -6.43
CA TRP A 132 7.76 10.15 -6.11
C TRP A 132 8.50 9.18 -7.04
N LEU A 133 9.45 8.44 -6.47
CA LEU A 133 10.28 7.47 -7.20
C LEU A 133 9.76 6.02 -7.11
N GLY A 134 8.69 5.76 -6.36
CA GLY A 134 8.15 4.42 -6.17
C GLY A 134 7.34 3.83 -7.32
N GLY A 135 7.35 4.49 -8.48
CA GLY A 135 6.56 4.10 -9.65
C GLY A 135 5.06 4.08 -9.38
N GLY A 136 4.35 3.16 -10.04
CA GLY A 136 2.91 2.95 -9.90
C GLY A 136 2.04 3.98 -10.64
N GLU A 137 0.75 3.67 -10.82
CA GLU A 137 -0.21 4.59 -11.45
C GLU A 137 -0.81 5.50 -10.38
N HIS A 138 -0.33 6.74 -10.31
CA HIS A 138 -0.94 7.77 -9.49
C HIS A 138 -2.08 8.42 -10.25
N ILE A 139 -3.27 8.41 -9.67
CA ILE A 139 -4.37 9.21 -10.20
C ILE A 139 -4.10 10.65 -9.78
N VAL A 140 -3.29 11.38 -10.54
CA VAL A 140 -3.12 12.81 -10.32
C VAL A 140 -4.44 13.48 -10.69
N ALA A 141 -5.13 14.06 -9.72
CA ALA A 141 -6.32 14.86 -9.99
C ALA A 141 -5.94 15.99 -10.97
N LYS A 142 -6.43 15.94 -12.21
CA LYS A 142 -6.14 16.97 -13.21
C LYS A 142 -6.58 18.34 -12.66
N ARG A 143 -5.62 19.24 -12.42
CA ARG A 143 -5.91 20.66 -12.19
C ARG A 143 -6.69 21.19 -13.40
N LYS A 144 -7.93 21.66 -13.19
CA LYS A 144 -8.66 22.41 -14.22
C LYS A 144 -7.88 23.69 -14.51
N LYS A 145 -7.39 23.86 -15.75
CA LYS A 145 -6.85 25.15 -16.21
C LYS A 145 -8.03 26.11 -16.34
N ASN A 146 -8.14 27.08 -15.43
CA ASN A 146 -9.05 28.21 -15.64
C ASN A 146 -8.46 29.09 -16.75
N LYS A 147 -9.16 29.22 -17.89
CA LYS A 147 -8.85 30.21 -18.91
C LYS A 147 -9.23 31.59 -18.35
N ILE A 148 -8.26 32.40 -17.98
CA ILE A 148 -8.49 33.83 -17.75
C ILE A 148 -8.51 34.49 -19.13
N ALA A 149 -9.69 34.94 -19.56
CA ALA A 149 -9.84 35.76 -20.76
C ALA A 149 -9.31 37.17 -20.46
N ALA A 150 -8.18 37.54 -21.07
CA ALA A 150 -7.73 38.93 -21.09
C ALA A 150 -8.68 39.73 -21.99
N LYS A 151 -9.51 40.60 -21.40
CA LYS A 151 -10.22 41.65 -22.14
C LYS A 151 -9.19 42.70 -22.55
N LYS A 152 -8.99 42.83 -23.86
CA LYS A 152 -8.24 43.89 -24.52
C LYS A 152 -8.90 45.23 -24.18
N VAL A 153 -8.14 46.14 -23.56
CA VAL A 153 -8.53 47.55 -23.42
C VAL A 153 -8.19 48.21 -24.76
N GLU A 154 -9.20 48.49 -25.57
CA GLU A 154 -9.04 49.41 -26.70
C GLU A 154 -9.38 50.81 -26.23
N SER A 155 -8.34 51.65 -26.27
CA SER A 155 -8.37 53.10 -26.17
C SER A 155 -9.06 53.70 -27.40
N ASN A 156 -10.14 54.46 -27.20
CA ASN A 156 -10.66 55.35 -28.23
C ASN A 156 -10.15 56.77 -27.98
N VAL A 157 -9.44 57.28 -28.99
CA VAL A 157 -9.29 58.71 -29.31
C VAL A 157 -10.63 59.23 -29.80
#